data_AF-A0AAU6F0F9-F1
#
_entry.id   AF-A0AAU6F0F9-F1
#
_cell.length_a   1.000
_cell.length_b   1.000
_cell.length_c   1.000
_cell.angle_alpha   90.00
_cell.angle_beta   90.00
_cell.angle_gamma   90.00
#
_symmetry.space_group_name_H-M   'P 1'
#
loop_
_entity.id
_entity.type
_entity.pdbx_description
1 polymer ?
#
loop_
_entity_poly.entity_id
_entity_poly.type
_entity_poly.pdbx_seq_one_letter_code
_entity_poly.pdbx_strand_id
1 'polypeptide(L)'
;MILPRVRDPRFITIRRGGTLTDSDHRLLALWAAVCAEHVVHFFEAVEPLDRRPREAIEQVRAWVRGEIRMSESRAAGGHAMAAARELSGAARHAAYAAGQAAVVAHVAAHELGAAAYAIKAVRAAEDESAGRSECRWQREQLPDAIRELVLDDQRLRNEICWSVFEG
;
A
#
# COMPACT_ATOMS: atom_id res chain seq x y z
N MET A 1 4.33 -1.44 13.37
CA MET A 1 3.65 -0.24 12.82
C MET A 1 4.55 0.31 11.72
N ILE A 2 4.07 0.45 10.48
CA ILE A 2 4.88 0.88 9.30
C ILE A 2 5.00 2.41 9.19
N LEU A 3 4.32 3.15 10.07
CA LEU A 3 4.46 4.59 10.14
C LEU A 3 5.62 4.98 11.08
N PRO A 4 6.50 5.90 10.65
CA PRO A 4 7.58 6.40 11.48
C PRO A 4 7.04 7.21 12.66
N ARG A 5 7.83 7.31 13.74
CA ARG A 5 7.49 8.15 14.91
C ARG A 5 7.43 9.64 14.54
N VAL A 6 8.40 10.09 13.75
CA VAL A 6 8.45 11.44 13.20
C VAL A 6 7.82 11.42 11.82
N ARG A 7 6.80 12.24 11.60
CA ARG A 7 6.12 12.32 10.30
C ARG A 7 6.96 13.16 9.34
N ASP A 8 7.15 12.67 8.13
CA ASP A 8 7.75 13.42 7.04
C ASP A 8 6.71 14.39 6.45
N PRO A 9 6.96 15.72 6.46
CA PRO A 9 6.06 16.71 5.88
C PRO A 9 5.74 16.49 4.40
N ARG A 10 6.62 15.79 3.65
CA ARG A 10 6.41 15.41 2.24
C ARG A 10 5.27 14.43 2.03
N PHE A 11 4.80 13.76 3.08
CA PHE A 11 3.62 12.89 3.06
C PHE A 11 2.40 13.50 3.77
N ILE A 12 2.44 14.81 4.04
CA ILE A 12 1.34 15.57 4.63
C ILE A 12 0.86 16.59 3.59
N THR A 13 -0.45 16.65 3.35
CA THR A 13 -1.02 17.58 2.36
C THR A 13 -0.81 19.04 2.78
N ILE A 14 -0.69 19.93 1.79
CA ILE A 14 -0.54 21.39 2.02
C ILE A 14 -1.63 21.92 2.97
N ARG A 15 -2.89 21.53 2.77
CA ARG A 15 -4.03 21.91 3.65
C ARG A 15 -3.91 21.41 5.10
N ARG A 16 -2.99 20.49 5.39
CA ARG A 16 -2.68 19.94 6.71
C ARG A 16 -1.30 20.36 7.22
N GLY A 17 -0.66 21.35 6.59
CA GLY A 17 0.62 21.92 7.02
C GLY A 17 1.86 21.18 6.54
N GLY A 18 1.75 20.32 5.51
CA GLY A 18 2.89 19.69 4.85
C GLY A 18 3.18 20.27 3.46
N THR A 19 3.85 19.49 2.62
CA THR A 19 4.26 19.91 1.27
C THR A 19 3.64 19.07 0.15
N LEU A 20 2.90 18.01 0.46
CA LEU A 20 2.28 17.14 -0.53
C LEU A 20 1.11 17.83 -1.22
N THR A 21 1.09 17.84 -2.55
CA THR A 21 -0.06 18.30 -3.31
C THR A 21 -1.19 17.25 -3.30
N ASP A 22 -2.43 17.66 -3.56
CA ASP A 22 -3.54 16.70 -3.67
C ASP A 22 -3.41 15.78 -4.88
N SER A 23 -2.80 16.25 -5.97
CA SER A 23 -2.47 15.42 -7.13
C SER A 23 -1.47 14.34 -6.75
N ASP A 24 -0.39 14.68 -6.04
CA ASP A 24 0.63 13.70 -5.65
C ASP A 24 0.09 12.72 -4.61
N HIS A 25 -0.77 13.18 -3.70
CA HIS A 25 -1.47 12.30 -2.76
C HIS A 25 -2.31 11.24 -3.49
N ARG A 26 -3.03 11.63 -4.55
CA ARG A 26 -3.76 10.68 -5.40
C ARG A 26 -2.84 9.75 -6.17
N LEU A 27 -1.68 10.22 -6.65
CA LEU A 27 -0.69 9.37 -7.31
C LEU A 27 -0.12 8.31 -6.36
N LEU A 28 0.21 8.67 -5.11
CA LEU A 28 0.64 7.71 -4.09
C LEU A 28 -0.44 6.67 -3.81
N ALA A 29 -1.71 7.09 -3.76
CA ALA A 29 -2.84 6.19 -3.56
C ALA A 29 -3.05 5.21 -4.73
N LEU A 30 -2.91 5.69 -5.97
CA LEU A 30 -2.99 4.85 -7.16
C LEU A 30 -1.84 3.84 -7.22
N TRP A 31 -0.61 4.28 -6.96
CA TRP A 31 0.55 3.39 -6.95
C TRP A 31 0.42 2.31 -5.87
N ALA A 32 0.01 2.69 -4.65
CA ALA A 32 -0.26 1.73 -3.57
C ALA A 32 -1.35 0.71 -3.95
N ALA A 33 -2.40 1.15 -4.66
CA ALA A 33 -3.44 0.27 -5.18
C ALA A 33 -2.90 -0.70 -6.24
N VAL A 34 -2.01 -0.26 -7.13
CA VAL A 34 -1.34 -1.11 -8.12
C VAL A 34 -0.50 -2.20 -7.44
N CYS A 35 0.30 -1.84 -6.43
CA CYS A 35 1.08 -2.82 -5.67
C CYS A 35 0.19 -3.85 -4.96
N ALA A 36 -0.90 -3.41 -4.32
CA ALA A 36 -1.82 -4.31 -3.64
C ALA A 36 -2.60 -5.21 -4.61
N GLU A 37 -3.02 -4.68 -5.76
CA GLU A 37 -3.75 -5.42 -6.80
C GLU A 37 -2.91 -6.52 -7.45
N HIS A 38 -1.59 -6.34 -7.51
CA HIS A 38 -0.72 -7.38 -8.06
C HIS A 38 -0.73 -8.66 -7.21
N VAL A 39 -0.93 -8.54 -5.89
CA VAL A 39 -0.79 -9.65 -4.93
C VAL A 39 -2.11 -10.11 -4.32
N VAL A 40 -3.22 -9.39 -4.51
CA VAL A 40 -4.50 -9.71 -3.86
C VAL A 40 -5.03 -11.11 -4.22
N HIS A 41 -4.62 -11.65 -5.37
CA HIS A 41 -4.96 -13.02 -5.78
C HIS A 41 -4.49 -14.09 -4.78
N PHE A 42 -3.41 -13.84 -4.01
CA PHE A 42 -3.01 -14.75 -2.92
C PHE A 42 -4.05 -14.84 -1.81
N PHE A 43 -4.77 -13.75 -1.54
CA PHE A 43 -5.87 -13.77 -0.60
C PHE A 43 -7.09 -14.48 -1.21
N GLU A 44 -7.44 -14.13 -2.44
CA GLU A 44 -8.62 -14.68 -3.14
C GLU A 44 -8.54 -16.18 -3.39
N ALA A 45 -7.32 -16.73 -3.51
CA ALA A 45 -7.11 -18.17 -3.59
C ALA A 45 -7.47 -18.92 -2.30
N VAL A 46 -7.38 -18.26 -1.14
CA VAL A 46 -7.66 -18.85 0.18
C VAL A 46 -9.08 -18.53 0.63
N GLU A 47 -9.55 -17.30 0.43
CA GLU A 47 -10.86 -16.81 0.84
C GLU A 47 -11.64 -16.22 -0.36
N PRO A 48 -12.06 -17.05 -1.34
CA PRO A 48 -12.63 -16.58 -2.62
C PRO A 48 -13.97 -15.84 -2.49
N LEU A 49 -14.66 -16.01 -1.37
CA LEU A 49 -15.95 -15.36 -1.09
C LEU A 49 -15.79 -14.06 -0.26
N ASP A 50 -14.62 -13.82 0.32
CA ASP A 50 -14.37 -12.60 1.09
C ASP A 50 -13.83 -11.50 0.17
N ARG A 51 -14.69 -10.52 -0.11
CA ARG A 51 -14.37 -9.43 -1.03
C ARG A 51 -13.61 -8.28 -0.37
N ARG A 52 -13.43 -8.28 0.96
CA ARG A 52 -12.94 -7.10 1.71
C ARG A 52 -11.61 -6.55 1.18
N PRO A 53 -10.58 -7.36 0.83
CA PRO A 53 -9.34 -6.83 0.25
C PRO A 53 -9.52 -6.22 -1.15
N ARG A 54 -10.30 -6.85 -2.04
CA ARG A 54 -10.53 -6.29 -3.37
C ARG A 54 -11.35 -5.00 -3.30
N GLU A 55 -12.39 -4.98 -2.46
CA GLU A 55 -13.18 -3.78 -2.20
C GLU A 55 -12.32 -2.62 -1.66
N ALA A 56 -11.34 -2.90 -0.79
CA ALA A 56 -10.43 -1.87 -0.29
C ALA A 56 -9.59 -1.22 -1.42
N ILE A 57 -9.12 -2.01 -2.39
CA ILE A 57 -8.40 -1.53 -3.58
C ILE A 57 -9.34 -0.70 -4.48
N GLU A 58 -10.57 -1.18 -4.71
CA GLU A 58 -11.57 -0.47 -5.49
C GLU A 58 -11.95 0.88 -4.85
N GLN A 59 -12.09 0.92 -3.53
CA GLN A 59 -12.45 2.13 -2.80
C GLN A 59 -11.35 3.20 -2.83
N VAL A 60 -10.06 2.85 -2.72
CA VAL A 60 -9.01 3.88 -2.89
C VAL A 60 -9.00 4.45 -4.30
N ARG A 61 -9.25 3.62 -5.32
CA ARG A 61 -9.39 4.10 -6.70
C ARG A 61 -10.63 5.01 -6.86
N ALA A 62 -11.75 4.68 -6.23
CA ALA A 62 -12.95 5.52 -6.20
C ALA A 62 -12.71 6.86 -5.48
N TRP A 63 -11.95 6.84 -4.37
CA TRP A 63 -11.56 8.06 -3.66
C TRP A 63 -10.69 8.97 -4.53
N VAL A 64 -9.74 8.41 -5.28
CA VAL A 64 -8.93 9.17 -6.24
C VAL A 64 -9.79 9.86 -7.31
N ARG A 65 -10.85 9.19 -7.78
CA ARG A 65 -11.83 9.74 -8.73
C ARG A 65 -12.81 10.75 -8.10
N GLY A 66 -12.80 10.92 -6.78
CA GLY A 66 -13.70 11.81 -6.06
C GLY A 66 -15.12 11.26 -5.85
N GLU A 67 -15.31 9.95 -6.03
CA GLU A 67 -16.62 9.29 -5.96
C GLU A 67 -17.06 8.99 -4.52
N ILE A 68 -16.10 8.80 -3.62
CA ILE A 68 -16.34 8.49 -2.20
C ILE A 68 -15.53 9.40 -1.27
N ARG A 69 -15.95 9.49 -0.02
CA ARG A 69 -15.22 10.21 1.02
C ARG A 69 -14.00 9.43 1.47
N MET A 70 -12.99 10.15 1.96
CA MET A 70 -11.80 9.57 2.58
C MET A 70 -12.15 8.56 3.70
N SER A 71 -13.18 8.86 4.50
CA SER A 71 -13.63 8.00 5.59
C SER A 71 -14.12 6.63 5.12
N GLU A 72 -14.71 6.56 3.93
CA GLU A 72 -15.22 5.32 3.34
C GLU A 72 -14.04 4.44 2.90
N SER A 73 -13.08 5.02 2.16
CA SER A 73 -11.81 4.34 1.82
C SER A 73 -11.07 3.85 3.07
N ARG A 74 -10.97 4.68 4.11
CA ARG A 74 -10.33 4.29 5.38
C ARG A 74 -11.06 3.13 6.05
N ALA A 75 -12.39 3.12 6.04
CA ALA A 75 -13.18 2.03 6.63
C ALA A 75 -12.96 0.72 5.87
N ALA A 76 -12.99 0.75 4.53
CA ALA A 76 -12.69 -0.41 3.69
C ALA A 76 -11.29 -0.98 4.00
N GLY A 77 -10.29 -0.10 4.18
CA GLY A 77 -8.96 -0.52 4.61
C GLY A 77 -8.94 -1.22 5.98
N GLY A 78 -9.72 -0.73 6.94
CA GLY A 78 -9.93 -1.40 8.22
C GLY A 78 -10.55 -2.79 8.07
N HIS A 79 -11.53 -2.94 7.19
CA HIS A 79 -12.18 -4.23 6.91
C HIS A 79 -11.21 -5.24 6.26
N ALA A 80 -10.40 -4.82 5.28
CA ALA A 80 -9.37 -5.67 4.68
C ALA A 80 -8.32 -6.12 5.72
N MET A 81 -7.86 -5.22 6.59
CA MET A 81 -6.93 -5.59 7.67
C MET A 81 -7.58 -6.51 8.71
N ALA A 82 -8.89 -6.43 8.94
CA ALA A 82 -9.60 -7.36 9.80
C ALA A 82 -9.66 -8.77 9.17
N ALA A 83 -9.84 -8.87 7.85
CA ALA A 83 -9.79 -10.14 7.11
C ALA A 83 -8.43 -10.83 7.24
N ALA A 84 -7.35 -10.06 7.31
CA ALA A 84 -5.98 -10.58 7.45
C ALA A 84 -5.68 -11.25 8.81
N ARG A 85 -6.49 -11.02 9.86
CA ARG A 85 -6.17 -11.42 11.23
C ARG A 85 -6.10 -12.92 11.42
N GLU A 86 -7.04 -13.66 10.84
CA GLU A 86 -7.15 -15.12 11.00
C GLU A 86 -6.25 -15.90 10.03
N LEU A 87 -5.72 -15.25 9.00
CA LEU A 87 -4.91 -15.89 7.96
C LEU A 87 -3.42 -15.90 8.32
N SER A 88 -2.60 -16.61 7.55
CA SER A 88 -1.14 -16.54 7.63
C SER A 88 -0.51 -16.49 6.22
N GLY A 89 0.82 -16.35 6.15
CA GLY A 89 1.55 -16.38 4.88
C GLY A 89 1.13 -15.31 3.87
N ALA A 90 1.16 -15.67 2.59
CA ALA A 90 0.92 -14.76 1.47
C ALA A 90 -0.47 -14.10 1.52
N ALA A 91 -1.52 -14.86 1.83
CA ALA A 91 -2.89 -14.36 1.90
C ALA A 91 -3.05 -13.25 2.95
N ARG A 92 -2.48 -13.43 4.16
CA ARG A 92 -2.46 -12.40 5.20
C ARG A 92 -1.77 -11.13 4.72
N HIS A 93 -0.60 -11.28 4.09
CA HIS A 93 0.17 -10.14 3.63
C HIS A 93 -0.52 -9.38 2.48
N ALA A 94 -1.15 -10.09 1.54
CA ALA A 94 -1.95 -9.50 0.48
C ALA A 94 -3.14 -8.67 1.03
N ALA A 95 -3.86 -9.18 2.02
CA ALA A 95 -4.94 -8.43 2.68
C ALA A 95 -4.41 -7.19 3.43
N TYR A 96 -3.25 -7.28 4.08
CA TYR A 96 -2.62 -6.10 4.66
C TYR A 96 -2.19 -5.09 3.61
N ALA A 97 -1.67 -5.53 2.46
CA ALA A 97 -1.30 -4.63 1.36
C ALA A 97 -2.51 -3.82 0.86
N ALA A 98 -3.63 -4.51 0.59
CA ALA A 98 -4.90 -3.88 0.22
C ALA A 98 -5.41 -2.90 1.29
N GLY A 99 -5.34 -3.31 2.57
CA GLY A 99 -5.72 -2.46 3.69
C GLY A 99 -4.88 -1.19 3.79
N GLN A 100 -3.56 -1.29 3.61
CA GLN A 100 -2.68 -0.12 3.61
C GLN A 100 -2.98 0.81 2.42
N ALA A 101 -3.19 0.27 1.22
CA ALA A 101 -3.55 1.04 0.03
C ALA A 101 -4.81 1.88 0.28
N ALA A 102 -5.85 1.27 0.86
CA ALA A 102 -7.09 1.94 1.20
C ALA A 102 -6.97 3.08 2.21
N VAL A 103 -6.03 2.98 3.16
CA VAL A 103 -5.82 4.00 4.19
C VAL A 103 -4.91 5.15 3.69
N VAL A 104 -4.29 5.04 2.51
CA VAL A 104 -3.54 6.16 1.90
C VAL A 104 -4.40 7.41 1.80
N ALA A 105 -5.68 7.29 1.44
CA ALA A 105 -6.64 8.40 1.42
C ALA A 105 -6.65 9.22 2.72
N HIS A 106 -6.43 8.57 3.87
CA HIS A 106 -6.35 9.22 5.17
C HIS A 106 -4.96 9.83 5.45
N VAL A 107 -3.90 9.04 5.26
CA VAL A 107 -2.49 9.40 5.50
C VAL A 107 -1.62 8.84 4.38
N ALA A 108 -0.96 9.72 3.61
CA ALA A 108 -0.24 9.34 2.40
C ALA A 108 0.89 8.33 2.66
N ALA A 109 1.55 8.41 3.81
CA ALA A 109 2.66 7.54 4.20
C ALA A 109 2.30 6.04 4.32
N HIS A 110 1.02 5.67 4.22
CA HIS A 110 0.61 4.26 4.10
C HIS A 110 0.97 3.62 2.75
N GLU A 111 1.35 4.42 1.75
CA GLU A 111 1.78 3.93 0.43
C GLU A 111 2.88 2.85 0.56
N LEU A 112 3.88 3.12 1.41
CA LEU A 112 4.99 2.21 1.61
C LEU A 112 4.58 0.92 2.32
N GLY A 113 3.55 1.01 3.17
CA GLY A 113 2.97 -0.17 3.80
C GLY A 113 2.31 -1.10 2.79
N ALA A 114 1.62 -0.56 1.77
CA ALA A 114 1.02 -1.37 0.71
C ALA A 114 2.10 -2.13 -0.08
N ALA A 115 3.14 -1.40 -0.51
CA ALA A 115 4.27 -1.96 -1.25
C ALA A 115 5.05 -3.00 -0.43
N ALA A 116 5.39 -2.70 0.83
CA ALA A 116 6.15 -3.60 1.70
C ALA A 116 5.38 -4.91 1.97
N TYR A 117 4.08 -4.84 2.26
CA TYR A 117 3.28 -6.03 2.46
C TYR A 117 3.08 -6.83 1.17
N ALA A 118 2.98 -6.18 0.01
CA ALA A 118 2.93 -6.88 -1.27
C ALA A 118 4.22 -7.69 -1.53
N ILE A 119 5.40 -7.11 -1.28
CA ILE A 119 6.67 -7.84 -1.37
C ILE A 119 6.68 -9.03 -0.39
N LYS A 120 6.19 -8.83 0.85
CA LYS A 120 6.08 -9.93 1.82
C LYS A 120 5.10 -11.02 1.39
N ALA A 121 4.04 -10.67 0.67
CA ALA A 121 3.09 -11.65 0.15
C ALA A 121 3.78 -12.55 -0.87
N VAL A 122 4.50 -11.96 -1.83
CA VAL A 122 5.28 -12.69 -2.84
C VAL A 122 6.35 -13.57 -2.20
N ARG A 123 7.15 -13.02 -1.26
CA ARG A 123 8.18 -13.81 -0.54
C ARG A 123 7.61 -14.98 0.24
N ALA A 124 6.39 -14.84 0.78
CA ALA A 124 5.74 -15.89 1.55
C ALA A 124 5.08 -16.96 0.66
N ALA A 125 4.71 -16.62 -0.58
CA ALA A 125 4.20 -17.56 -1.56
C ALA A 125 5.34 -18.32 -2.26
N GLU A 126 6.47 -17.64 -2.44
CA GLU A 126 7.60 -18.10 -3.23
C GLU A 126 8.91 -17.97 -2.41
N ASP A 127 9.82 -17.09 -2.83
CA ASP A 127 11.13 -16.91 -2.22
C ASP A 127 11.61 -15.45 -2.23
N GLU A 128 12.84 -15.25 -1.73
CA GLU A 128 13.48 -13.95 -1.63
C GLU A 128 13.78 -13.31 -3.01
N SER A 129 13.99 -14.12 -4.05
CA SER A 129 14.23 -13.65 -5.42
C SER A 129 12.96 -13.10 -6.06
N ALA A 130 11.83 -13.76 -5.84
CA ALA A 130 10.51 -13.28 -6.24
C ALA A 130 10.21 -11.94 -5.55
N GLY A 131 10.54 -11.80 -4.25
CA GLY A 131 10.42 -10.54 -3.53
C GLY A 131 11.21 -9.37 -4.13
N ARG A 132 12.46 -9.60 -4.57
CA ARG A 132 13.25 -8.57 -5.27
C ARG A 132 12.66 -8.22 -6.63
N SER A 133 12.10 -9.21 -7.33
CA SER A 133 11.46 -9.01 -8.62
C SER A 133 10.18 -8.17 -8.47
N GLU A 134 9.39 -8.43 -7.43
CA GLU A 134 8.24 -7.60 -7.06
C GLU A 134 8.68 -6.17 -6.74
N CYS A 135 9.74 -5.97 -5.95
CA CYS A 135 10.25 -4.63 -5.65
C CYS A 135 10.65 -3.85 -6.92
N ARG A 136 11.35 -4.49 -7.86
CA ARG A 136 11.69 -3.88 -9.16
C ARG A 136 10.44 -3.54 -9.98
N TRP A 137 9.50 -4.48 -10.06
CA TRP A 137 8.24 -4.26 -10.77
C TRP A 137 7.46 -3.07 -10.18
N GLN A 138 7.34 -2.97 -8.86
CA GLN A 138 6.68 -1.83 -8.20
C GLN A 138 7.34 -0.49 -8.54
N ARG A 139 8.68 -0.44 -8.66
CA ARG A 139 9.41 0.76 -9.07
C ARG A 139 9.20 1.10 -10.55
N GLU A 140 8.98 0.12 -11.42
CA GLU A 140 8.60 0.35 -12.82
C GLU A 140 7.20 0.97 -12.91
N GLN A 141 6.30 0.65 -11.99
CA GLN A 141 4.95 1.24 -11.94
C GLN A 141 4.89 2.67 -11.38
N LEU A 142 6.00 3.24 -10.89
CA LEU A 142 6.01 4.58 -10.31
C LEU A 142 5.81 5.68 -11.36
N PRO A 143 4.79 6.55 -11.20
CA PRO A 143 4.71 7.79 -11.97
C PRO A 143 5.91 8.69 -11.68
N ASP A 144 6.44 9.34 -12.71
CA ASP A 144 7.64 10.19 -12.60
C ASP A 144 7.51 11.30 -11.56
N ALA A 145 6.31 11.89 -11.43
CA ALA A 145 6.03 12.97 -10.47
C ALA A 145 6.25 12.57 -9.00
N ILE A 146 6.11 11.30 -8.64
CA ILE A 146 6.28 10.81 -7.26
C ILE A 146 7.46 9.84 -7.10
N ARG A 147 8.17 9.52 -8.19
CA ARG A 147 9.25 8.52 -8.21
C ARG A 147 10.33 8.81 -7.18
N GLU A 148 10.92 10.00 -7.21
CA GLU A 148 11.98 10.38 -6.26
C GLU A 148 11.49 10.39 -4.82
N LEU A 149 10.26 10.86 -4.57
CA LEU A 149 9.67 10.87 -3.23
C LEU A 149 9.56 9.45 -2.66
N VAL A 150 9.03 8.51 -3.45
CA VAL A 150 8.85 7.12 -3.00
C VAL A 150 10.19 6.40 -2.85
N LEU A 151 11.15 6.61 -3.75
CA LEU A 151 12.47 5.97 -3.66
C LEU A 151 13.26 6.47 -2.44
N ASP A 152 13.22 7.77 -2.15
CA ASP A 152 13.84 8.32 -0.94
C ASP A 152 13.17 7.78 0.33
N ASP A 153 11.85 7.64 0.30
CA ASP A 153 11.10 7.10 1.43
C ASP A 153 11.33 5.59 1.64
N GLN A 154 11.45 4.80 0.57
CA GLN A 154 11.90 3.42 0.62
C GLN A 154 13.25 3.32 1.33
N ARG A 155 14.20 4.20 1.01
CA ARG A 155 15.53 4.25 1.64
C ARG A 155 15.45 4.63 3.13
N LEU A 156 14.67 5.64 3.47
CA LEU A 156 14.56 6.16 4.85
C LEU A 156 13.79 5.25 5.79
N ARG A 157 12.74 4.59 5.30
CA ARG A 157 11.83 3.76 6.09
C ARG A 157 12.04 2.25 5.89
N ASN A 158 13.11 1.84 5.21
CA ASN A 158 13.33 0.43 4.89
C ASN A 158 13.38 -0.46 6.14
N GLU A 159 14.09 -0.01 7.18
CA GLU A 159 14.26 -0.77 8.43
C GLU A 159 12.90 -1.11 9.08
N ILE A 160 12.01 -0.12 9.18
CA ILE A 160 10.65 -0.33 9.73
C ILE A 160 9.72 -1.10 8.77
N CYS A 161 10.15 -1.25 7.52
CA CYS A 161 9.55 -2.10 6.49
C CYS A 161 10.30 -3.41 6.30
N TRP A 162 11.06 -3.87 7.30
CA TRP A 162 11.76 -5.16 7.30
C TRP A 162 12.82 -5.32 6.20
N SER A 163 13.43 -4.21 5.76
CA SER A 163 14.45 -4.20 4.70
C SER A 163 13.99 -4.81 3.37
N VAL A 164 12.66 -4.84 3.11
CA VAL A 164 12.13 -5.52 1.92
C VAL A 164 12.43 -4.80 0.60
N PHE A 165 12.86 -3.53 0.67
CA PHE A 165 13.22 -2.74 -0.51
C PHE A 165 14.71 -2.87 -0.90
N GLU A 166 15.48 -3.72 -0.23
CA GLU A 166 16.86 -4.04 -0.62
C GLU A 166 16.85 -4.99 -1.84
N GLY A 167 17.07 -4.44 -3.04
CA GLY A 167 17.10 -5.21 -4.29
C GLY A 167 17.01 -4.36 -5.54
#